data_AF-A0A3N5L2E5-F1
#
_entry.id   AF-A0A3N5L2E5-F1
#
_cell.length_a   1.000
_cell.length_b   1.000
_cell.length_c   1.000
_cell.angle_alpha   90.00
_cell.angle_beta   90.00
_cell.angle_gamma   90.00
#
_symmetry.space_group_name_H-M   'P 1'
#
loop_
_entity.id
_entity.type
_entity.pdbx_description
1 polymer ?
#
loop_
_entity_poly.entity_id
_entity_poly.type
_entity_poly.pdbx_seq_one_letter_code
_entity_poly.pdbx_strand_id
1 'polypeptide(L)'
;MKIAVFINVLAGADVENNSLSNELKQVFSRYNVKPELINISGKKVEQEVDKVKKAGFDIIAASGGDGTVNSIASCLYGSDIPLAVIPTGTLNHFAKDLHIPLVLEEAVDNIFSGKITPIDTAAVNGK
;
A
#
# COMPACT_ATOMS: atom_id res chain seq x y z
N MET A 1 -10.98 6.43 10.86
CA MET A 1 -9.82 5.71 10.30
C MET A 1 -9.24 6.51 9.15
N LYS A 2 -7.95 6.86 9.22
CA LYS A 2 -7.18 7.57 8.19
C LYS A 2 -6.29 6.55 7.46
N ILE A 3 -6.52 6.37 6.17
CA ILE A 3 -5.75 5.45 5.32
C ILE A 3 -5.02 6.25 4.25
N ALA A 4 -3.71 6.04 4.13
CA ALA A 4 -2.92 6.54 3.02
C ALA A 4 -2.64 5.39 2.05
N VAL A 5 -2.91 5.57 0.76
CA VAL A 5 -2.65 4.59 -0.29
C VAL A 5 -1.57 5.13 -1.21
N PHE A 6 -0.42 4.48 -1.19
CA PHE A 6 0.73 4.83 -2.01
C PHE A 6 0.67 4.08 -3.33
N ILE A 7 0.54 4.81 -4.45
CA ILE A 7 0.33 4.25 -5.78
C ILE A 7 1.61 4.41 -6.58
N ASN A 8 2.21 3.30 -7.01
CA ASN A 8 3.38 3.35 -7.89
C ASN A 8 2.96 3.62 -9.34
N VAL A 9 3.23 4.84 -9.81
CA VAL A 9 2.82 5.30 -11.15
C VAL A 9 3.53 4.53 -12.28
N LEU A 10 4.69 3.91 -12.03
CA LEU A 10 5.42 3.16 -13.06
C LEU A 10 4.86 1.76 -13.34
N ALA A 11 3.94 1.27 -12.50
CA ALA A 11 3.30 -0.04 -12.68
C ALA A 11 2.16 0.05 -13.72
N GLY A 12 2.49 0.43 -14.96
CA GLY A 12 1.74 0.19 -16.20
C GLY A 12 0.33 0.78 -16.38
N ALA A 13 -0.43 1.07 -15.33
CA ALA A 13 -1.89 1.30 -15.42
C ALA A 13 -2.35 2.73 -15.11
N ASP A 14 -1.57 3.55 -14.40
CA ASP A 14 -2.05 4.86 -13.89
C ASP A 14 -1.41 6.10 -14.54
N VAL A 15 -0.45 5.95 -15.47
CA VAL A 15 0.26 7.08 -16.10
C VAL A 15 -0.61 7.85 -17.10
N GLU A 16 -1.54 7.19 -17.79
CA GLU A 16 -2.26 7.81 -18.91
C GLU A 16 -3.72 8.16 -18.61
N ASN A 17 -4.40 7.55 -17.63
CA ASN A 17 -5.86 7.71 -17.47
C ASN A 17 -6.42 7.85 -16.03
N ASN A 18 -5.58 7.91 -14.97
CA ASN A 18 -6.05 7.93 -13.56
C ASN A 18 -7.05 6.80 -13.20
N SER A 19 -7.02 5.68 -13.92
CA SER A 19 -8.05 4.64 -13.80
C SER A 19 -8.02 4.00 -12.43
N LEU A 20 -6.83 3.64 -11.95
CA LEU A 20 -6.66 2.95 -10.67
C LEU A 20 -7.01 3.86 -9.50
N SER A 21 -6.56 5.11 -9.55
CA SER A 21 -6.89 6.12 -8.52
C SER A 21 -8.41 6.34 -8.39
N ASN A 22 -9.15 6.31 -9.49
CA ASN A 22 -10.61 6.44 -9.47
C ASN A 22 -11.29 5.17 -8.96
N GLU A 23 -10.80 4.00 -9.37
CA GLU A 23 -11.29 2.71 -8.92
C GLU A 23 -11.11 2.54 -7.41
N LEU A 24 -9.92 2.85 -6.88
CA LEU A 24 -9.66 2.88 -5.44
C LEU A 24 -10.65 3.79 -4.70
N LYS A 25 -10.88 5.02 -5.17
CA LYS A 25 -11.88 5.90 -4.54
C LYS A 25 -13.27 5.27 -4.51
N GLN A 26 -13.67 4.62 -5.60
CA GLN A 26 -14.96 3.95 -5.70
C GLN A 26 -15.05 2.76 -4.74
N VAL A 27 -14.03 1.91 -4.66
CA VAL A 27 -14.04 0.76 -3.75
C VAL A 27 -14.05 1.21 -2.29
N PHE A 28 -13.18 2.16 -1.90
CA PHE A 28 -13.13 2.69 -0.54
C PHE A 28 -14.43 3.41 -0.13
N SER A 29 -15.18 3.98 -1.08
CA SER A 29 -16.48 4.62 -0.79
C SER A 29 -17.51 3.65 -0.21
N ARG A 30 -17.40 2.35 -0.49
CA ARG A 30 -18.26 1.28 0.09
C ARG A 30 -18.15 1.22 1.62
N TYR A 31 -17.02 1.68 2.16
CA TYR A 31 -16.72 1.72 3.59
C TYR A 31 -16.87 3.12 4.20
N ASN A 32 -17.39 4.11 3.46
CA ASN A 32 -17.44 5.52 3.87
C ASN A 32 -16.07 6.09 4.29
N VAL A 33 -14.98 5.56 3.72
CA VAL A 33 -13.62 6.05 3.94
C VAL A 33 -13.13 6.72 2.68
N LYS A 34 -12.56 7.92 2.82
CA LYS A 34 -11.85 8.61 1.76
C LYS A 34 -10.34 8.45 1.99
N PRO A 35 -9.65 7.58 1.23
CA PRO A 35 -8.21 7.42 1.39
C PRO A 35 -7.45 8.64 0.87
N GLU A 36 -6.30 8.92 1.47
CA GLU A 36 -5.31 9.85 0.89
C GLU A 36 -4.49 9.08 -0.15
N LEU A 37 -4.69 9.40 -1.43
CA LEU A 37 -3.95 8.77 -2.52
C LEU A 37 -2.67 9.53 -2.80
N ILE A 38 -1.53 8.84 -2.73
CA ILE A 38 -0.20 9.42 -2.87
C ILE A 38 0.53 8.72 -4.00
N ASN A 39 0.72 9.43 -5.11
CA ASN A 39 1.46 8.91 -6.24
C ASN A 39 2.96 8.97 -5.96
N ILE A 40 3.63 7.82 -6.04
CA ILE A 40 5.06 7.69 -5.81
C ILE A 40 5.80 7.24 -7.06
N SER A 41 6.95 7.86 -7.29
CA SER A 41 7.93 7.43 -8.30
C SER A 41 9.34 7.44 -7.69
N GLY A 42 10.03 6.30 -7.77
CA GLY A 42 11.44 6.19 -7.37
C GLY A 42 11.77 6.73 -5.97
N LYS A 43 12.69 7.71 -5.90
CA LYS A 43 13.39 8.17 -4.68
C LYS A 43 12.56 8.94 -3.63
N LYS A 44 11.25 9.11 -3.83
CA LYS A 44 10.41 9.95 -2.94
C LYS A 44 9.59 9.17 -1.90
N VAL A 45 9.65 7.84 -1.90
CA VAL A 45 8.82 6.99 -1.01
C VAL A 45 9.05 7.33 0.47
N GLU A 46 10.31 7.36 0.91
CA GLU A 46 10.66 7.62 2.32
C GLU A 46 10.09 8.94 2.84
N GLN A 47 10.23 10.02 2.06
CA GLN A 47 9.76 11.35 2.45
C GLN A 47 8.24 11.41 2.61
N GLU A 48 7.51 10.78 1.68
CA GLU A 48 6.04 10.76 1.73
C GLU A 48 5.52 9.84 2.85
N VAL A 49 6.16 8.68 3.07
CA VAL A 49 5.82 7.81 4.21
C VAL A 49 6.07 8.53 5.53
N ASP A 50 7.18 9.26 5.69
CA ASP A 50 7.47 10.02 6.89
C ASP A 50 6.45 11.13 7.18
N LYS A 51 5.96 11.82 6.14
CA LYS A 51 4.88 12.80 6.29
C LYS A 51 3.60 12.15 6.80
N VAL A 52 3.22 11.01 6.22
CA VAL A 52 2.03 10.25 6.60
C VAL A 52 2.14 9.72 8.04
N LYS A 53 3.30 9.20 8.43
CA LYS A 53 3.58 8.79 9.83
C LYS A 53 3.38 9.96 10.80
N LYS A 54 3.98 11.11 10.51
CA LYS A 54 3.85 12.33 11.34
C LYS A 54 2.43 12.89 11.38
N ALA A 55 1.64 12.65 10.34
CA ALA A 55 0.25 13.07 10.25
C ALA A 55 -0.74 12.12 10.96
N GLY A 56 -0.26 11.06 11.62
CA GLY A 56 -1.07 10.15 12.44
C GLY A 56 -2.07 9.34 11.62
N PHE A 57 -1.62 8.71 10.55
CA PHE A 57 -2.44 7.75 9.79
C PHE A 57 -2.52 6.42 10.50
N ASP A 58 -3.68 5.79 10.41
CA ASP A 58 -3.95 4.51 11.07
C ASP A 58 -3.43 3.33 10.25
N ILE A 59 -3.43 3.43 8.91
CA ILE A 59 -2.99 2.38 7.98
C ILE A 59 -2.27 3.03 6.80
N ILE A 60 -1.18 2.40 6.36
CA ILE A 60 -0.50 2.72 5.10
C ILE A 60 -0.66 1.54 4.15
N ALA A 61 -1.22 1.77 2.96
CA ALA A 61 -1.43 0.77 1.94
C ALA A 61 -0.45 0.96 0.77
N ALA A 62 0.22 -0.12 0.36
CA ALA A 62 1.07 -0.17 -0.82
C ALA A 62 0.29 -0.69 -2.02
N SER A 63 -0.02 0.18 -2.99
CA SER A 63 -0.61 -0.19 -4.27
C SER A 63 0.49 -0.33 -5.33
N GLY A 64 0.91 -1.56 -5.58
CA GLY A 64 1.97 -1.86 -6.54
C GLY A 64 2.41 -3.32 -6.52
N GLY A 65 3.58 -3.59 -7.09
CA GLY A 65 4.23 -4.90 -7.00
C GLY A 65 5.17 -5.03 -5.80
N ASP A 66 5.91 -6.14 -5.75
CA ASP A 66 6.78 -6.50 -4.63
C ASP A 66 7.83 -5.42 -4.28
N GLY A 67 8.38 -4.73 -5.28
CA GLY A 67 9.33 -3.63 -5.04
C GLY A 67 8.71 -2.42 -4.33
N THR A 68 7.44 -2.12 -4.61
CA THR A 68 6.68 -1.05 -3.94
C THR A 68 6.34 -1.44 -2.50
N VAL A 69 5.88 -2.68 -2.31
CA VAL A 69 5.61 -3.24 -0.99
C VAL A 69 6.87 -3.21 -0.13
N ASN A 70 7.99 -3.71 -0.65
CA ASN A 70 9.28 -3.71 0.06
C ASN A 70 9.73 -2.29 0.43
N SER A 71 9.65 -1.34 -0.51
CA SER A 71 10.09 0.04 -0.26
C SER A 71 9.30 0.71 0.85
N ILE A 72 7.97 0.48 0.90
CA ILE A 72 7.12 1.03 1.96
C ILE A 72 7.33 0.27 3.27
N ALA A 73 7.44 -1.06 3.23
CA ALA A 73 7.72 -1.90 4.39
C ALA A 73 9.01 -1.47 5.11
N SER A 74 10.09 -1.21 4.36
CA SER A 74 11.35 -0.69 4.94
C SER A 74 11.17 0.63 5.67
N CYS A 75 10.29 1.52 5.20
CA CYS A 75 10.00 2.81 5.86
C CYS A 75 9.14 2.66 7.14
N LEU A 76 8.41 1.55 7.23
CA LEU A 76 7.54 1.21 8.36
C LEU A 76 8.22 0.33 9.40
N TYR A 77 9.43 -0.15 9.13
CA TYR A 77 10.21 -0.90 10.10
C TYR A 77 10.35 -0.11 11.42
N GLY A 78 10.00 -0.77 12.53
CA GLY A 78 9.98 -0.16 13.86
C GLY A 78 8.81 0.79 14.13
N SER A 79 7.81 0.87 13.25
CA SER A 79 6.56 1.61 13.50
C SER A 79 5.39 0.66 13.78
N ASP A 80 4.42 1.15 14.57
CA ASP A 80 3.19 0.41 14.88
C ASP A 80 2.09 0.57 13.81
N ILE A 81 2.38 1.26 12.70
CA ILE A 81 1.39 1.49 11.63
C ILE A 81 1.34 0.23 10.75
N PRO A 82 0.18 -0.46 10.64
CA PRO A 82 0.05 -1.62 9.79
C PRO A 82 0.25 -1.26 8.31
N LEU A 83 0.97 -2.15 7.61
CA LEU A 83 1.07 -2.14 6.16
C LEU A 83 -0.06 -2.97 5.55
N ALA A 84 -0.89 -2.34 4.72
CA ALA A 84 -1.80 -3.02 3.81
C ALA A 84 -1.15 -3.18 2.43
N VAL A 85 -1.51 -4.24 1.70
CA VAL A 85 -1.03 -4.48 0.34
C VAL A 85 -2.20 -4.53 -0.62
N ILE A 86 -2.12 -3.74 -1.68
CA ILE A 86 -3.06 -3.73 -2.80
C ILE A 86 -2.26 -4.17 -4.04
N PRO A 87 -2.36 -5.44 -4.45
CA PRO A 87 -1.45 -6.05 -5.41
C PRO A 87 -1.77 -5.62 -6.86
N THR A 88 -1.23 -4.48 -7.28
CA THR A 88 -1.40 -3.93 -8.64
C THR A 88 -0.16 -4.12 -9.52
N GLY A 89 0.81 -4.94 -9.08
CA GLY A 89 1.99 -5.33 -9.86
C GLY A 89 1.78 -6.58 -10.71
N THR A 90 2.85 -7.03 -11.39
CA THR A 90 2.80 -8.19 -12.30
C THR A 90 2.86 -9.53 -11.56
N LEU A 91 3.78 -9.68 -10.60
CA LEU A 91 4.05 -10.98 -9.96
C LEU A 91 3.37 -11.12 -8.59
N ASN A 92 3.41 -10.07 -7.77
CA ASN A 92 2.75 -9.97 -6.47
C ASN A 92 3.02 -11.18 -5.57
N HIS A 93 4.29 -11.60 -5.48
CA HIS A 93 4.70 -12.77 -4.70
C HIS A 93 4.34 -12.60 -3.22
N PHE A 94 4.63 -11.43 -2.64
CA PHE A 94 4.35 -11.16 -1.24
C PHE A 94 2.85 -11.28 -0.91
N ALA A 95 1.98 -10.76 -1.79
CA ALA A 95 0.54 -10.88 -1.62
C ALA A 95 0.07 -12.33 -1.70
N LYS A 96 0.60 -13.12 -2.65
CA LYS A 96 0.27 -14.54 -2.82
C LYS A 96 0.69 -15.37 -1.60
N ASP A 97 1.90 -15.18 -1.12
CA ASP A 97 2.43 -15.93 0.03
C ASP A 97 1.63 -15.66 1.31
N LEU A 98 1.13 -14.43 1.47
CA LEU A 98 0.28 -14.03 2.60
C LEU A 98 -1.22 -14.23 2.35
N HIS A 99 -1.61 -14.85 1.24
CA HIS A 99 -3.00 -15.08 0.86
C HIS A 99 -3.85 -13.79 0.82
N ILE A 100 -3.22 -12.67 0.47
CA ILE A 100 -3.90 -11.41 0.23
C ILE A 100 -4.61 -11.52 -1.14
N PRO A 101 -5.91 -11.18 -1.23
CA PRO A 101 -6.64 -11.27 -2.48
C PRO A 101 -5.98 -10.43 -3.59
N LEU A 102 -5.99 -10.95 -4.81
CA LEU A 102 -5.35 -10.30 -5.96
C LEU A 102 -6.29 -9.37 -6.72
N VAL A 103 -7.60 -9.55 -6.55
CA VAL A 103 -8.63 -8.66 -7.10
C VAL A 103 -8.65 -7.38 -6.26
N LEU A 104 -8.67 -6.22 -6.91
CA LEU A 104 -8.56 -4.92 -6.26
C LEU A 104 -9.61 -4.73 -5.16
N GLU A 105 -10.87 -5.02 -5.47
CA GLU A 105 -11.99 -4.94 -4.54
C GLU A 105 -11.76 -5.79 -3.30
N GLU A 106 -11.42 -7.06 -3.51
CA GLU A 106 -11.20 -8.02 -2.43
C GLU A 106 -9.98 -7.65 -1.58
N ALA A 107 -8.94 -7.09 -2.19
CA ALA A 107 -7.77 -6.61 -1.48
C ALA A 107 -8.11 -5.42 -0.56
N VAL A 108 -8.95 -4.49 -1.05
CA VAL A 108 -9.45 -3.39 -0.21
C VAL A 108 -10.39 -3.92 0.87
N ASP A 109 -11.30 -4.83 0.55
CA ASP A 109 -12.19 -5.47 1.52
C ASP A 109 -11.40 -6.15 2.66
N ASN A 110 -10.28 -6.80 2.31
CA ASN A 110 -9.38 -7.41 3.26
C ASN A 110 -8.78 -6.40 4.26
N ILE A 111 -8.53 -5.14 3.86
CA ILE A 111 -8.08 -4.08 4.79
C ILE A 111 -9.13 -3.85 5.90
N PHE A 112 -10.41 -3.85 5.53
CA PHE A 112 -11.51 -3.60 6.45
C PHE A 112 -11.91 -4.82 7.28
N SER A 113 -11.43 -6.02 6.93
CA SER A 113 -11.54 -7.20 7.80
C SER A 113 -10.75 -7.04 9.11
N GLY A 114 -9.75 -6.15 9.13
CA GLY A 114 -8.96 -5.82 10.32
C GLY A 114 -8.00 -6.90 10.80
N LYS A 115 -7.75 -7.95 9.99
CA LYS A 115 -6.82 -9.02 10.35
C LYS A 115 -5.36 -8.55 10.17
N ILE A 116 -4.71 -8.20 11.27
CA ILE A 116 -3.29 -7.87 11.31
C ILE A 116 -2.50 -9.14 11.62
N THR A 117 -1.42 -9.38 10.87
CA THR A 117 -0.51 -10.50 11.07
C THR A 117 0.92 -9.98 11.20
N PRO A 118 1.69 -10.38 12.22
CA PRO A 118 3.10 -10.03 12.31
C PRO A 118 3.89 -10.71 11.19
N ILE A 119 4.85 -10.00 10.62
CA ILE A 119 5.71 -10.48 9.53
C ILE A 119 7.16 -10.30 9.96
N ASP A 120 7.96 -11.35 9.81
CA ASP A 120 9.39 -11.29 10.04
C ASP A 120 10.07 -10.44 8.95
N THR A 121 11.04 -9.63 9.36
CA THR A 121 11.86 -8.82 8.46
C THR A 121 13.32 -9.24 8.52
N ALA A 122 14.02 -9.22 7.39
CA ALA A 122 15.45 -9.45 7.33
C ALA A 122 16.17 -8.17 6.88
N ALA A 123 17.36 -7.93 7.44
CA ALA A 123 18.24 -6.86 7.02
C ALA A 123 19.52 -7.42 6.39
N VAL A 124 19.93 -6.89 5.24
CA VAL A 124 21.14 -7.24 4.51
C VAL A 124 21.94 -5.96 4.24
N ASN A 125 23.19 -5.93 4.73
CA ASN A 125 24.08 -4.76 4.58
C ASN A 125 23.47 -3.45 5.09
N GLY A 126 22.68 -3.50 6.17
CA GLY A 126 22.06 -2.33 6.80
C GLY A 126 20.80 -1.82 6.08
N LYS A 127 20.18 -2.66 5.24
CA LYS A 127 18.87 -2.40 4.63
C LYS A 127 17.92 -3.56 4.84
#